data_AF-U6DBW6-F1
#
_entry.id   AF-U6DBW6-F1
#
_cell.length_a   1.000
_cell.length_b   1.000
_cell.length_c   1.000
_cell.angle_alpha   90.00
_cell.angle_beta   90.00
_cell.angle_gamma   90.00
#
_symmetry.space_group_name_H-M   'P 1'
#
loop_
_entity.id
_entity.type
_entity.pdbx_description
1 polymer ?
#
loop_
_entity_poly.entity_id
_entity_poly.type
_entity_poly.pdbx_seq_one_letter_code
_entity_poly.pdbx_strand_id
1 'polypeptide(L)'
;EPASEGKANLAVWLSMIGLAQYYKVLVDNGYENIDFITDITWEDLQEIGITKLGHQKKLMLAVRKLAELQKAEYAKYEGGPLRRKAPQSLEVMAIESPTPAEPATAECQSPKMTTFQDSELSGELQAAMTGPA
;
A
#
# COMPACT_ATOMS: atom_id res chain seq x y z
N GLU A 1 -11.80 -27.49 -24.49
CA GLU A 1 -10.61 -28.06 -23.83
C GLU A 1 -10.20 -27.09 -22.71
N PRO A 2 -10.33 -27.44 -21.42
CA PRO A 2 -10.14 -26.48 -20.33
C PRO A 2 -8.67 -26.09 -20.08
N ALA A 3 -7.71 -26.86 -20.60
CA ALA A 3 -6.28 -26.63 -20.40
C ALA A 3 -5.72 -25.43 -21.19
N SER A 4 -6.40 -24.99 -22.26
CA SER A 4 -5.95 -23.87 -23.09
C SER A 4 -6.31 -22.50 -22.50
N GLU A 5 -7.36 -22.44 -21.68
CA GLU A 5 -7.88 -21.17 -21.14
C GLU A 5 -7.02 -20.63 -19.99
N GLY A 6 -6.55 -21.50 -19.09
CA GLY A 6 -5.59 -21.11 -18.03
C GLY A 6 -4.29 -20.55 -18.61
N LYS A 7 -3.79 -21.16 -19.67
CA LYS A 7 -2.59 -20.73 -20.41
C LYS A 7 -2.77 -19.36 -21.06
N ALA A 8 -3.94 -19.09 -21.65
CA ALA A 8 -4.25 -17.80 -22.25
C ALA A 8 -4.34 -16.69 -21.19
N ASN A 9 -4.99 -16.97 -20.06
CA ASN A 9 -5.14 -16.02 -18.95
C ASN A 9 -3.78 -15.60 -18.37
N LEU A 10 -2.86 -16.56 -18.21
CA LEU A 10 -1.50 -16.26 -17.76
C LEU A 10 -0.75 -15.36 -18.75
N ALA A 11 -0.83 -15.64 -20.05
CA ALA A 11 -0.17 -14.84 -21.08
C ALA A 11 -0.64 -13.38 -21.06
N VAL A 12 -1.96 -13.18 -20.96
CA VAL A 12 -2.57 -11.85 -20.87
C VAL A 12 -2.11 -11.13 -19.60
N TRP A 13 -2.13 -11.81 -18.45
CA TRP A 13 -1.70 -11.22 -17.19
C TRP A 13 -0.23 -10.79 -17.19
N LEU A 14 0.67 -11.65 -17.72
CA LEU A 14 2.08 -11.30 -17.88
C LEU A 14 2.27 -10.11 -18.82
N SER A 15 1.45 -9.99 -19.88
CA SER A 15 1.48 -8.82 -20.76
C SER A 15 1.05 -7.54 -20.05
N MET A 16 0.03 -7.60 -19.19
CA MET A 16 -0.44 -6.43 -18.41
C MET A 16 0.64 -5.87 -17.48
N ILE A 17 1.48 -6.74 -16.90
CA ILE A 17 2.59 -6.31 -16.04
C ILE A 17 3.90 -6.05 -16.82
N GLY A 18 3.90 -6.25 -18.14
CA GLY A 18 5.06 -6.05 -18.99
C GLY A 18 6.16 -7.10 -18.80
N LEU A 19 5.77 -8.35 -18.51
CA LEU A 19 6.64 -9.50 -18.29
C LEU A 19 6.29 -10.68 -19.23
N ALA A 20 5.60 -10.43 -20.34
CA ALA A 20 5.18 -11.45 -21.33
C ALA A 20 6.32 -12.36 -21.82
N GLN A 21 7.54 -11.85 -21.88
CA GLN A 21 8.74 -12.60 -22.26
C GLN A 21 9.03 -13.81 -21.35
N TYR A 22 8.54 -13.81 -20.11
CA TYR A 22 8.72 -14.91 -19.17
C TYR A 22 7.65 -15.99 -19.30
N TYR A 23 6.65 -15.82 -20.16
CA TYR A 23 5.56 -16.77 -20.33
C TYR A 23 6.05 -18.19 -20.61
N LYS A 24 6.93 -18.33 -21.62
CA LYS A 24 7.44 -19.64 -22.01
C LYS A 24 8.19 -20.32 -20.87
N VAL A 25 9.08 -19.61 -20.19
CA VAL A 25 9.88 -20.20 -19.10
C VAL A 25 9.01 -20.58 -17.90
N LEU A 26 7.96 -19.81 -17.59
CA LEU A 26 7.01 -20.15 -16.54
C LEU A 26 6.22 -21.42 -16.89
N VAL A 27 5.66 -21.51 -18.10
CA VAL A 27 4.90 -22.67 -18.56
C VAL A 27 5.78 -23.93 -18.65
N ASP A 28 7.00 -23.81 -19.19
CA ASP A 28 7.95 -24.92 -19.31
C ASP A 28 8.37 -25.48 -17.93
N ASN A 29 8.29 -24.67 -16.88
CA ASN A 29 8.56 -25.08 -15.48
C ASN A 29 7.26 -25.38 -14.68
N GLY A 30 6.10 -25.49 -15.34
CA GLY A 30 4.84 -25.93 -14.71
C GLY A 30 3.96 -24.80 -14.16
N TYR A 31 4.37 -23.54 -14.23
CA TYR A 31 3.55 -22.37 -13.89
C TYR A 31 2.66 -21.98 -15.07
N GLU A 32 1.72 -22.85 -15.45
CA GLU A 32 0.92 -22.71 -16.68
C GLU A 32 -0.40 -21.95 -16.53
N ASN A 33 -0.80 -21.60 -15.31
CA ASN A 33 -2.02 -20.86 -15.02
C ASN A 33 -1.81 -19.87 -13.86
N ILE A 34 -2.84 -19.06 -13.59
CA ILE A 34 -2.81 -18.05 -12.52
C ILE A 34 -2.71 -18.68 -11.13
N ASP A 35 -3.32 -19.84 -10.91
CA ASP A 35 -3.34 -20.48 -9.59
C ASP A 35 -1.94 -21.01 -9.20
N PHE A 36 -1.19 -21.56 -10.15
CA PHE A 36 0.20 -21.99 -9.89
C PHE A 36 1.14 -20.80 -9.70
N ILE A 37 0.99 -19.72 -10.48
CA ILE A 37 1.88 -18.56 -10.34
C ILE A 37 1.63 -17.76 -9.07
N THR A 38 0.46 -17.89 -8.43
CA THR A 38 0.20 -17.23 -7.14
C THR A 38 1.03 -17.78 -6.00
N ASP A 39 1.49 -19.02 -6.09
CA ASP A 39 2.28 -19.70 -5.07
C ASP A 39 3.80 -19.65 -5.33
N ILE A 40 4.22 -18.99 -6.42
CA ILE A 40 5.64 -18.92 -6.81
C ILE A 40 6.48 -18.17 -5.75
N THR A 41 7.61 -18.77 -5.38
CA THR A 41 8.54 -18.17 -4.42
C THR A 41 9.64 -17.37 -5.12
N TRP A 42 10.42 -16.62 -4.34
CA TRP A 42 11.57 -15.92 -4.91
C TRP A 42 12.60 -16.93 -5.43
N GLU A 43 12.83 -17.99 -4.66
CA GLU A 43 13.77 -19.06 -4.94
C GLU A 43 13.45 -19.72 -6.28
N ASP A 44 12.18 -20.03 -6.53
CA ASP A 44 11.72 -20.59 -7.80
C ASP A 44 12.04 -19.67 -8.99
N LEU A 45 11.86 -18.35 -8.84
CA LEU A 45 12.20 -17.39 -9.90
C LEU A 45 13.68 -17.44 -10.26
N GLN A 46 14.56 -17.66 -9.28
CA GLN A 46 15.98 -17.81 -9.56
C GLN A 46 16.28 -19.14 -10.24
N GLU A 47 15.65 -20.23 -9.77
CA GLU A 47 15.83 -21.58 -10.33
C GLU A 47 15.43 -21.64 -11.80
N ILE A 48 14.30 -21.04 -12.17
CA ILE A 48 13.82 -20.99 -13.55
C ILE A 48 14.52 -19.92 -14.41
N GLY A 49 15.52 -19.20 -13.88
CA GLY A 49 16.36 -18.28 -14.64
C GLY A 49 15.85 -16.82 -14.75
N ILE A 50 14.84 -16.43 -13.96
CA ILE A 50 14.38 -15.04 -13.82
C ILE A 50 15.23 -14.35 -12.74
N THR A 51 16.47 -13.98 -13.07
CA THR A 51 17.45 -13.43 -12.11
C THR A 51 17.46 -11.90 -12.00
N LYS A 52 16.75 -11.21 -12.91
CA LYS A 52 16.68 -9.74 -12.90
C LYS A 52 15.87 -9.26 -11.69
N LEU A 53 16.53 -8.67 -10.70
CA LEU A 53 15.90 -8.24 -9.44
C LEU A 53 14.67 -7.33 -9.64
N GLY A 54 14.73 -6.39 -10.60
CA GLY A 54 13.60 -5.53 -10.93
C GLY A 54 12.39 -6.31 -11.48
N HIS A 55 12.63 -7.37 -12.24
CA HIS A 55 11.57 -8.24 -12.77
C HIS A 55 11.01 -9.16 -11.70
N GLN A 56 11.88 -9.77 -10.89
CA GLN A 56 11.47 -10.57 -9.72
C GLN A 56 10.56 -9.75 -8.81
N LYS A 57 11.02 -8.55 -8.40
CA LYS A 57 10.22 -7.66 -7.56
C LYS A 57 8.88 -7.30 -8.21
N LYS A 58 8.86 -7.01 -9.51
CA LYS A 58 7.62 -6.68 -10.23
C LYS A 58 6.64 -7.86 -10.23
N LEU A 59 7.14 -9.07 -10.52
CA LEU A 59 6.32 -10.28 -10.51
C LEU A 59 5.77 -10.56 -9.10
N MET A 60 6.62 -10.53 -8.08
CA MET A 60 6.21 -10.75 -6.68
C MET A 60 5.16 -9.74 -6.19
N LEU A 61 5.30 -8.47 -6.57
CA LEU A 61 4.29 -7.44 -6.28
C LEU A 61 2.96 -7.72 -6.98
N ALA A 62 3.02 -8.12 -8.25
CA ALA A 62 1.82 -8.46 -9.02
C ALA A 62 1.11 -9.70 -8.46
N VAL A 63 1.86 -10.74 -8.11
CA VAL A 63 1.36 -11.97 -7.48
C VAL A 63 0.67 -11.67 -6.15
N ARG A 64 1.32 -10.88 -5.27
CA ARG A 64 0.72 -10.48 -3.99
C ARG A 64 -0.61 -9.77 -4.19
N LYS A 65 -0.67 -8.82 -5.13
CA LYS A 65 -1.90 -8.09 -5.46
C LYS A 65 -2.99 -9.02 -5.99
N LEU A 66 -2.60 -10.04 -6.76
CA LEU A 66 -3.53 -11.03 -7.31
C LEU A 66 -4.17 -11.87 -6.20
N ALA A 67 -3.37 -12.35 -5.24
CA ALA A 67 -3.84 -13.08 -4.08
C ALA A 67 -4.78 -12.22 -3.19
N GLU A 68 -4.48 -10.92 -3.03
CA GLU A 68 -5.36 -9.99 -2.30
C GLU A 68 -6.74 -9.85 -2.97
N LEU A 69 -6.78 -9.79 -4.30
CA LEU A 69 -8.04 -9.69 -5.05
C LEU A 69 -8.87 -10.98 -4.95
N GLN A 70 -8.24 -12.15 -5.04
CA GLN A 70 -8.91 -13.43 -4.85
C GLN A 70 -9.50 -13.54 -3.43
N LYS A 71 -8.74 -13.14 -2.41
CA LYS A 71 -9.21 -13.11 -1.02
C LYS A 71 -10.36 -12.12 -0.80
N ALA A 72 -10.29 -10.94 -1.42
CA ALA A 72 -11.34 -9.93 -1.33
C ALA A 72 -12.62 -10.35 -2.07
N GLU A 73 -12.51 -11.14 -3.14
CA GLU A 73 -13.64 -11.78 -3.82
C GLU A 73 -14.31 -12.80 -2.89
N TYR A 74 -13.54 -13.75 -2.36
CA TYR A 74 -14.04 -14.78 -1.46
C TYR A 74 -14.67 -14.21 -0.17
N ALA A 75 -14.08 -13.15 0.39
CA ALA A 75 -14.62 -12.49 1.57
C ALA A 75 -16.03 -11.89 1.36
N LYS A 76 -16.44 -11.61 0.12
CA LYS A 76 -17.80 -11.12 -0.17
C LYS A 76 -18.86 -12.20 -0.05
N TYR A 77 -18.48 -13.47 -0.16
CA TYR A 77 -19.40 -14.61 -0.13
C TYR A 77 -19.48 -15.31 1.24
N GLU A 78 -18.47 -15.14 2.11
CA GLU A 78 -18.39 -15.81 3.44
C GLU A 78 -18.58 -14.85 4.65
N GLY A 79 -18.80 -13.56 4.44
CA GLY A 79 -19.08 -12.65 5.56
C GLY A 79 -19.15 -11.20 5.15
N GLY A 80 -20.31 -10.56 5.38
CA GLY A 80 -20.56 -9.15 5.11
C GLY A 80 -19.44 -8.21 5.60
N PRO A 81 -19.37 -6.98 5.07
CA PRO A 81 -18.22 -6.10 5.21
C PRO A 81 -17.92 -5.86 6.69
N LEU A 82 -16.87 -6.50 7.20
CA LEU A 82 -16.31 -6.19 8.51
C LEU A 82 -15.65 -4.82 8.43
N ARG A 83 -16.50 -3.81 8.66
CA ARG A 83 -16.23 -2.55 9.33
C ARG A 83 -14.79 -2.08 9.14
N ARG A 84 -14.57 -1.32 8.06
CA ARG A 84 -13.54 -0.29 8.06
C ARG A 84 -13.76 0.52 9.34
N LYS A 85 -12.85 0.42 10.33
CA LYS A 85 -12.77 1.43 11.40
C LYS A 85 -12.44 2.73 10.70
N ALA A 86 -13.47 3.51 10.41
CA ALA A 86 -13.32 4.92 10.11
C ALA A 86 -12.51 5.55 11.26
N PRO A 87 -11.50 6.38 10.98
CA PRO A 87 -11.01 7.28 12.01
C PRO A 87 -12.19 8.17 12.43
N GLN A 88 -12.59 7.98 13.69
CA GLN A 88 -13.30 8.88 14.60
C GLN A 88 -13.85 10.21 14.02
N SER A 89 -15.19 10.30 14.06
CA SER A 89 -16.06 11.49 14.22
C SER A 89 -15.48 12.85 13.83
N LEU A 90 -15.95 13.36 12.69
CA LEU A 90 -15.82 14.77 12.33
C LEU A 90 -17.08 15.47 12.84
N GLU A 91 -17.03 16.03 14.05
CA GLU A 91 -18.16 16.80 14.62
C GLU A 91 -18.28 18.15 13.92
N VAL A 92 -19.45 18.38 13.34
CA VAL A 92 -19.87 19.64 12.72
C VAL A 92 -20.26 20.62 13.83
N MET A 93 -19.49 21.70 13.99
CA MET A 93 -19.80 22.74 14.97
C MET A 93 -20.84 23.70 14.39
N ALA A 94 -22.08 23.64 14.90
CA ALA A 94 -23.08 24.68 14.69
C ALA A 94 -22.83 25.84 15.66
N ILE A 95 -22.90 27.05 15.11
CA ILE A 95 -22.64 28.35 15.72
C ILE A 95 -23.91 28.89 16.38
N GLU A 96 -23.93 29.06 17.70
CA GLU A 96 -24.73 30.09 18.40
C GLU A 96 -24.16 30.37 19.81
N SER A 97 -24.15 31.63 20.24
CA SER A 97 -23.43 32.19 21.44
C SER A 97 -24.32 32.28 22.71
N PRO A 98 -23.87 32.78 23.89
CA PRO A 98 -22.88 32.26 24.86
C PRO A 98 -23.38 32.16 26.35
N THR A 99 -22.53 31.57 27.25
CA THR A 99 -22.35 31.81 28.73
C THR A 99 -23.26 31.08 29.77
N PRO A 100 -22.78 30.66 30.99
CA PRO A 100 -21.45 30.15 31.46
C PRO A 100 -21.50 28.93 32.47
N ALA A 101 -20.33 28.42 32.88
CA ALA A 101 -20.03 27.52 34.04
C ALA A 101 -20.46 26.03 33.89
N GLU A 102 -19.66 24.97 34.03
CA GLU A 102 -18.39 24.68 34.74
C GLU A 102 -17.78 23.35 34.18
N PRO A 103 -16.61 22.84 34.63
CA PRO A 103 -15.55 22.31 33.78
C PRO A 103 -15.55 20.78 33.57
N ALA A 104 -15.36 20.36 32.31
CA ALA A 104 -14.75 19.06 31.98
C ALA A 104 -13.91 19.25 30.71
N THR A 105 -12.61 19.45 30.90
CA THR A 105 -11.63 19.61 29.82
C THR A 105 -11.42 18.29 29.09
N ALA A 106 -12.29 17.98 28.12
CA ALA A 106 -11.98 17.03 27.06
C ALA A 106 -11.20 17.78 25.97
N GLU A 107 -9.89 17.90 26.17
CA GLU A 107 -9.00 18.46 25.17
C GLU A 107 -8.92 17.50 23.97
N CYS A 108 -9.69 17.81 22.92
CA CYS A 108 -9.46 17.25 21.60
C CYS A 108 -8.20 17.91 21.02
N GLN A 109 -7.02 17.45 21.45
CA GLN A 109 -5.77 17.82 20.81
C GLN A 109 -5.69 17.11 19.45
N SER A 110 -6.21 17.77 18.42
CA SER A 110 -5.67 17.58 17.07
C SER A 110 -4.15 17.72 17.17
N PRO A 111 -3.34 16.83 16.57
CA PRO A 111 -1.90 17.04 16.53
C PRO A 111 -1.63 18.42 15.92
N LYS A 112 -1.23 19.38 16.74
CA LYS A 112 -0.70 20.64 16.24
C LYS A 112 0.50 20.27 15.38
N MET A 113 0.50 20.67 14.12
CA MET A 113 1.75 20.93 13.41
C MET A 113 2.44 22.01 14.23
N THR A 114 3.31 21.60 15.15
CA THR A 114 4.24 22.54 15.76
C THR A 114 5.12 23.00 14.62
N THR A 115 4.96 24.28 14.25
CA THR A 115 5.94 24.94 13.40
C THR A 115 7.30 24.72 14.06
N PHE A 116 8.29 24.36 13.25
CA PHE A 116 9.66 24.10 13.65
C PHE A 116 10.31 25.44 14.08
N GLN A 117 9.81 26.04 15.16
CA GLN A 117 10.29 27.30 15.71
C GLN A 117 10.95 27.10 17.08
N ASP A 118 11.61 25.96 17.23
CA ASP A 118 12.62 25.77 18.27
C ASP A 118 13.82 25.02 17.68
N SER A 119 14.26 25.46 16.49
CA SER A 119 15.69 25.34 16.23
C SER A 119 16.31 26.54 16.93
N GLU A 120 16.86 26.33 18.12
CA GLU A 120 17.83 27.25 18.68
C GLU A 120 18.85 27.53 17.58
N LEU A 121 18.79 28.74 17.02
CA LEU A 121 19.77 29.17 16.05
C LEU A 121 21.14 29.11 16.76
N SER A 122 22.12 28.42 16.17
CA SER A 122 23.49 28.41 16.68
C SER A 122 23.92 29.85 16.99
N GLY A 123 24.64 30.08 18.09
CA GLY A 123 24.97 31.43 18.58
C GLY A 123 25.59 32.36 17.54
N GLU A 124 26.27 31.81 16.53
CA GLU A 124 26.78 32.55 15.37
C GLU A 124 25.68 33.14 14.47
N LEU A 125 24.59 32.40 14.23
CA LEU A 125 23.48 32.88 13.40
C LEU A 125 22.66 33.95 14.13
N GLN A 126 22.55 33.85 15.46
CA GLN A 126 21.87 34.86 16.27
C GLN A 126 22.65 36.19 16.31
N ALA A 127 23.99 36.12 16.42
CA ALA A 127 24.85 37.30 16.37
C ALA A 127 24.83 38.01 14.99
N ALA A 128 24.55 37.29 13.90
CA ALA A 128 24.47 37.87 12.57
C ALA A 128 23.16 38.62 12.30
N MET A 129 22.04 38.24 12.95
CA MET A 129 20.72 38.86 12.73
C MET A 129 20.49 40.11 13.58
N THR A 130 21.16 40.23 14.73
CA THR A 130 21.29 41.47 15.49
C THR A 130 22.54 42.19 14.99
N GLY A 131 22.41 42.95 13.90
CA GLY A 131 23.45 43.90 13.49
C GLY A 131 23.70 44.94 14.60
N PRO A 132 24.90 45.53 14.68
CA PRO A 132 25.16 46.59 15.65
C PRO A 132 24.35 47.85 15.29
N ALA A 133 23.87 48.53 16.32
CA ALA A 133 23.38 49.91 16.20
C ALA A 133 24.55 50.88 16.01
#